data_AF-A0A932L8J9-F1
#
_entry.id   AF-A0A932L8J9-F1
#
_cell.length_a   1.000
_cell.length_b   1.000
_cell.length_c   1.000
_cell.angle_alpha   90.00
_cell.angle_beta   90.00
_cell.angle_gamma   90.00
#
_symmetry.space_group_name_H-M   'P 1'
#
loop_
_entity.id
_entity.type
_entity.pdbx_description
1 polymer ?
#
loop_
_entity_poly.entity_id
_entity_poly.type
_entity_poly.pdbx_seq_one_letter_code
_entity_poly.pdbx_strand_id
1 'polypeptide(L)'
;MRSPRPNLFDAASNLDGPPQGGSPEAWVYGVAVALPTFAYGLFCLLMQRAWFVNIPMKGLPRMPGMLCEWVGRPAMAFGVVLIAIGAFCALSLVLVELATARPLL
;
A
#
# COMPACT_ATOMS: atom_id res chain seq x y z
N MET A 1 -1.29 33.90 -13.20
CA MET A 1 -2.34 33.15 -12.47
C MET A 1 -1.65 32.02 -11.72
N ARG A 2 -1.61 32.04 -10.38
CA ARG A 2 -0.99 30.95 -9.59
C ARG A 2 -1.94 29.76 -9.61
N SER A 3 -1.47 28.58 -10.04
CA SER A 3 -2.26 27.35 -9.89
C SER A 3 -2.55 27.12 -8.39
N PRO A 4 -3.75 26.68 -8.01
CA PRO A 4 -4.02 26.30 -6.63
C PRO A 4 -3.05 25.19 -6.25
N ARG A 5 -2.42 25.30 -5.07
CA ARG A 5 -1.63 24.17 -4.54
C ARG A 5 -2.64 23.06 -4.24
N PRO A 6 -2.42 21.81 -4.68
CA PRO A 6 -3.32 20.72 -4.35
C PRO A 6 -3.39 20.61 -2.82
N ASN A 7 -4.56 20.87 -2.26
CA ASN A 7 -4.79 20.75 -0.83
C ASN A 7 -4.90 19.26 -0.49
N LEU A 8 -4.25 18.83 0.60
CA LEU A 8 -4.30 17.45 1.08
C LEU A 8 -5.75 16.95 1.28
N PHE A 9 -6.64 17.85 1.67
CA PHE A 9 -8.06 17.56 1.84
C PHE A 9 -8.81 17.38 0.50
N ASP A 10 -8.43 18.10 -0.55
CA ASP A 10 -9.01 17.92 -1.89
C ASP A 10 -8.53 16.61 -2.52
N ALA A 11 -7.29 16.21 -2.25
CA ALA A 11 -6.78 14.90 -2.64
C ALA A 11 -7.47 13.76 -1.88
N ALA A 12 -7.82 13.99 -0.61
CA ALA A 12 -8.56 13.02 0.21
C ALA A 12 -10.02 12.88 -0.24
N SER A 13 -10.71 13.97 -0.60
CA SER A 13 -12.08 13.90 -1.12
C SER A 13 -12.16 13.20 -2.48
N ASN A 14 -11.10 13.22 -3.27
CA ASN A 14 -11.01 12.44 -4.51
C ASN A 14 -10.80 10.93 -4.27
N LEU A 15 -10.61 10.50 -3.03
CA LEU A 15 -10.52 9.09 -2.64
C LEU A 15 -11.83 8.56 -2.04
N ASP A 16 -12.91 9.35 -1.97
CA ASP A 16 -14.21 8.89 -1.46
C ASP A 16 -14.98 8.02 -2.46
N GLY A 17 -14.54 7.94 -3.72
CA GLY A 17 -15.19 7.15 -4.75
C GLY A 17 -14.25 6.72 -5.88
N PRO A 18 -14.68 5.77 -6.72
CA PRO A 18 -13.89 5.31 -7.86
C PRO A 18 -13.71 6.41 -8.93
N PRO A 19 -12.63 6.34 -9.74
CA PRO A 19 -12.34 7.33 -10.77
C PRO A 19 -13.44 7.38 -11.81
N GLN A 20 -13.82 8.58 -12.25
CA GLN A 20 -14.87 8.76 -13.28
C GLN A 20 -14.50 8.15 -14.65
N GLY A 21 -13.24 7.77 -14.87
CA GLY A 21 -12.74 7.19 -16.13
C GLY A 21 -12.00 5.85 -16.01
N GLY A 22 -11.92 5.25 -14.82
CA GLY A 22 -11.22 3.96 -14.57
C GLY A 22 -12.18 2.84 -14.19
N SER A 23 -11.73 1.58 -14.18
CA SER A 23 -12.57 0.49 -13.69
C SER A 23 -12.71 0.59 -12.16
N PRO A 24 -13.94 0.63 -11.61
CA PRO A 24 -14.17 0.70 -10.17
C PRO A 24 -13.50 -0.45 -9.41
N GLU A 25 -13.46 -1.63 -10.04
CA GLU A 25 -12.83 -2.82 -9.49
C GLU A 25 -11.32 -2.63 -9.24
N ALA A 26 -10.58 -2.03 -10.18
CA ALA A 26 -9.15 -1.80 -10.02
C ALA A 26 -8.85 -0.81 -8.89
N TRP A 27 -9.71 0.19 -8.71
CA TRP A 27 -9.62 1.13 -7.59
C TRP A 27 -9.85 0.42 -6.25
N VAL A 28 -10.92 -0.37 -6.14
CA VAL A 28 -11.23 -1.14 -4.93
C VAL A 28 -10.09 -2.11 -4.59
N TYR A 29 -9.56 -2.83 -5.57
CA TYR A 29 -8.41 -3.73 -5.36
C TYR A 29 -7.16 -2.97 -4.93
N GLY A 30 -6.89 -1.81 -5.53
CA GLY A 30 -5.75 -0.97 -5.15
C GLY A 30 -5.83 -0.52 -3.69
N VAL A 31 -6.99 0.00 -3.26
CA VAL A 31 -7.23 0.42 -1.87
C VAL A 31 -7.15 -0.78 -0.91
N ALA A 32 -7.79 -1.89 -1.28
CA ALA A 32 -7.81 -3.12 -0.49
C ALA A 32 -6.43 -3.76 -0.33
N VAL A 33 -5.48 -3.50 -1.23
CA VAL A 33 -4.08 -3.95 -1.09
C VAL A 33 -3.25 -2.91 -0.34
N ALA A 34 -3.39 -1.62 -0.66
CA ALA A 34 -2.56 -0.57 -0.10
C ALA A 34 -2.77 -0.41 1.42
N LEU A 35 -4.02 -0.39 1.88
CA LEU A 35 -4.35 -0.17 3.29
C LEU A 35 -3.83 -1.28 4.21
N PRO A 36 -4.10 -2.58 3.96
CA PRO A 36 -3.57 -3.66 4.79
C PRO A 36 -2.04 -3.72 4.75
N THR A 37 -1.43 -3.49 3.59
CA THR A 37 0.03 -3.49 3.44
C THR A 37 0.66 -2.41 4.32
N PHE A 38 0.12 -1.20 4.29
CA PHE A 38 0.59 -0.09 5.11
C PHE A 38 0.35 -0.36 6.61
N ALA A 39 -0.85 -0.80 6.97
CA ALA A 39 -1.22 -1.11 8.35
C ALA A 39 -0.34 -2.23 8.94
N TYR A 40 -0.04 -3.26 8.16
CA TYR A 40 0.85 -4.34 8.58
C TYR A 40 2.31 -3.86 8.71
N GLY A 41 2.77 -3.00 7.80
CA GLY A 41 4.09 -2.36 7.94
C GLY A 41 4.22 -1.55 9.23
N LEU A 42 3.16 -0.80 9.60
CA LEU A 42 3.10 -0.07 10.87
C LEU A 42 3.09 -1.02 12.08
N PHE A 43 2.31 -2.10 12.01
CA PHE A 43 2.34 -3.16 13.03
C PHE A 43 3.76 -3.72 13.22
N CYS A 44 4.47 -4.02 12.14
CA CYS A 44 5.85 -4.53 12.20
C CYS A 44 6.82 -3.55 12.87
N LEU A 45 6.64 -2.24 12.65
CA LEU A 45 7.44 -1.22 13.33
C LEU A 45 7.13 -1.11 14.83
N LEU A 46 5.85 -1.09 15.18
CA LEU A 46 5.40 -0.89 16.57
C LEU A 46 5.68 -2.12 17.44
N MET A 47 5.38 -3.32 16.93
CA MET A 47 5.55 -4.57 17.66
C MET A 47 6.94 -5.19 17.47
N GLN A 48 7.75 -4.65 16.57
CA GLN A 48 9.06 -5.20 16.19
C GLN A 48 8.98 -6.69 15.83
N ARG A 49 7.86 -7.09 15.21
CA ARG A 49 7.52 -8.48 14.86
C ARG A 49 6.93 -8.55 13.47
N ALA A 50 7.36 -9.52 12.70
CA ALA A 50 6.80 -9.79 11.37
C ALA A 50 6.55 -11.30 11.24
N TRP A 51 5.35 -11.66 10.84
CA TRP A 51 4.94 -13.03 10.55
C TRP A 51 4.83 -13.26 9.05
N PHE A 52 5.28 -14.44 8.62
CA PHE A 52 5.30 -14.85 7.22
C PHE A 52 4.74 -16.26 7.09
N VAL A 53 3.98 -16.52 6.03
CA VAL A 53 3.62 -17.89 5.69
C VAL A 53 4.87 -18.58 5.19
N ASN A 54 5.19 -19.71 5.80
CA ASN A 54 6.27 -20.58 5.35
C ASN A 54 5.79 -21.36 4.12
N ILE A 55 5.99 -20.79 2.94
CA ILE A 55 5.67 -21.46 1.68
C ILE A 55 6.86 -22.35 1.31
N PRO A 56 6.71 -23.68 1.30
CA PRO A 56 7.80 -24.58 0.94
C PRO A 56 8.10 -24.45 -0.55
N MET A 57 9.07 -23.60 -0.89
CA MET A 57 9.64 -23.57 -2.24
C MET A 57 10.71 -24.66 -2.40
N LYS A 58 10.72 -25.34 -3.54
CA LYS A 58 11.78 -26.30 -3.90
C LYS A 58 13.14 -25.59 -3.81
N GLY A 59 14.00 -26.03 -2.89
CA GLY A 59 15.37 -25.53 -2.75
C GLY A 59 15.63 -24.63 -1.54
N LEU A 60 14.61 -24.18 -0.80
CA LEU A 60 14.81 -23.52 0.48
C LEU A 60 14.72 -24.53 1.64
N PRO A 61 15.58 -24.41 2.67
CA PRO A 61 15.49 -25.25 3.85
C PRO A 61 14.11 -25.06 4.51
N ARG A 62 13.34 -26.15 4.60
CA ARG A 62 12.03 -26.16 5.28
C ARG A 62 12.25 -25.80 6.75
N MET A 63 11.79 -24.62 7.14
CA MET A 63 11.61 -24.33 8.56
C MET A 63 10.39 -25.12 9.07
N PRO A 64 10.44 -25.73 10.26
CA PRO A 64 9.26 -26.38 10.85
C PRO A 64 8.23 -25.31 11.27
N GLY A 65 6.98 -25.49 10.86
CA GLY A 65 5.87 -24.58 11.20
C GLY A 65 5.28 -23.83 9.99
N MET A 66 3.99 -23.51 10.05
CA MET A 66 3.27 -22.81 8.97
C MET A 66 3.60 -21.31 8.91
N LEU A 67 4.07 -20.74 10.03
CA LEU A 67 4.41 -19.33 10.18
C LEU A 67 5.87 -19.18 10.61
N CYS A 68 6.61 -18.35 9.89
CA CYS A 68 7.92 -17.86 10.30
C CYS A 68 7.77 -16.49 10.97
N GLU A 69 8.53 -16.25 12.03
CA GLU A 69 8.54 -14.97 12.73
C GLU A 69 9.94 -14.33 12.63
N TRP A 70 9.98 -13.06 12.24
CA TRP A 70 11.14 -12.20 12.43
C TRP A 70 10.89 -11.25 13.60
N VAL A 71 11.93 -11.01 14.39
CA VAL A 71 11.86 -10.14 15.58
C VAL A 71 12.98 -9.11 15.55
N GLY A 72 12.69 -7.89 16.03
CA GLY A 72 13.65 -6.81 16.18
C GLY A 72 13.95 -6.09 14.86
N ARG A 73 15.24 -5.81 14.62
CA ARG A 73 15.71 -5.06 13.43
C ARG A 73 15.21 -5.57 12.08
N PRO A 74 15.24 -6.89 11.77
CA PRO A 74 14.74 -7.37 10.47
C PRO A 74 13.23 -7.14 10.30
N ALA A 75 12.44 -7.27 11.37
CA ALA A 75 11.00 -6.99 11.32
C ALA A 75 10.72 -5.51 11.08
N MET A 76 11.47 -4.62 11.72
CA MET A 76 11.36 -3.17 11.50
C MET A 76 11.74 -2.78 10.07
N ALA A 77 12.86 -3.29 9.55
CA ALA A 77 13.30 -3.02 8.17
C ALA A 77 12.25 -3.48 7.15
N PHE A 78 11.67 -4.67 7.35
CA PHE A 78 10.57 -5.15 6.54
C PHE A 78 9.33 -4.25 6.64
N GLY A 79 8.98 -3.80 7.86
CA GLY A 79 7.88 -2.86 8.08
C GLY A 79 8.03 -1.55 7.32
N VAL A 80 9.23 -0.97 7.28
CA VAL A 80 9.52 0.24 6.48
C VAL A 80 9.28 0.00 5.00
N VAL A 81 9.72 -1.15 4.47
CA VAL A 81 9.51 -1.52 3.07
C VAL A 81 8.02 -1.64 2.77
N LEU A 82 7.23 -2.27 3.63
CA LEU A 82 5.78 -2.38 3.45
C LEU A 82 5.07 -1.03 3.49
N ILE A 83 5.48 -0.13 4.39
CA ILE A 83 4.95 1.24 4.43
C ILE A 83 5.26 1.98 3.12
N ALA A 84 6.48 1.86 2.61
CA ALA A 84 6.88 2.48 1.35
C ALA A 84 6.06 1.92 0.17
N ILE A 85 5.84 0.60 0.12
CA ILE A 85 5.01 -0.04 -0.91
C ILE A 85 3.55 0.42 -0.79
N GLY A 86 2.97 0.40 0.42
CA GLY A 86 1.59 0.85 0.65
C GLY A 86 1.38 2.31 0.26
N ALA A 87 2.32 3.19 0.63
CA ALA A 87 2.31 4.59 0.26
C ALA A 87 2.46 4.79 -1.25
N PHE A 88 3.34 4.03 -1.92
CA PHE A 88 3.49 4.07 -3.37
C PHE A 88 2.23 3.62 -4.11
N CYS A 89 1.59 2.55 -3.66
CA CYS A 89 0.32 2.08 -4.21
C CYS A 89 -0.79 3.13 -4.01
N ALA A 90 -0.87 3.74 -2.84
CA ALA A 90 -1.82 4.82 -2.56
C ALA A 90 -1.57 6.06 -3.43
N LEU A 91 -0.30 6.48 -3.59
CA LEU A 91 0.07 7.61 -4.43
C LEU A 91 -0.23 7.34 -5.91
N SER A 92 -0.03 6.10 -6.36
CA SER A 92 -0.33 5.68 -7.74
C SER A 92 -1.83 5.77 -8.05
N LEU A 93 -2.69 5.43 -7.09
CA LEU A 93 -4.14 5.65 -7.22
C LEU A 93 -4.47 7.14 -7.38
N VAL A 94 -3.87 8.01 -6.58
CA VAL A 94 -4.06 9.47 -6.65
C VAL A 94 -3.55 10.05 -7.98
N LEU A 95 -2.44 9.54 -8.50
CA LEU A 95 -1.90 9.97 -9.81
C LEU A 95 -2.79 9.52 -10.98
N VAL A 96 -3.38 8.33 -10.90
CA VAL A 96 -4.34 7.86 -11.91
C VAL A 96 -5.60 8.74 -11.92
N GLU A 97 -6.14 9.09 -10.75
CA GLU A 97 -7.25 10.06 -10.63
C GLU A 97 -6.91 11.42 -11.26
N LEU A 98 -5.74 11.98 -10.93
CA LEU A 98 -5.31 13.27 -11.47
C LEU A 98 -5.07 13.23 -12.99
N ALA A 99 -4.67 12.08 -13.54
CA ALA A 99 -4.43 11.90 -14.96
C ALA A 99 -5.72 11.72 -15.77
N THR A 100 -6.75 11.06 -15.20
CA THR A 100 -8.07 10.90 -15.81
C THR A 100 -8.94 12.14 -15.68
N ALA A 101 -8.68 13.01 -14.69
CA ALA A 101 -9.35 14.29 -14.50
C ALA A 101 -8.94 15.40 -15.50
N ARG A 102 -8.42 15.07 -16.69
CA ARG A 102 -8.23 16.09 -17.75
C ARG A 102 -9.60 16.56 -18.25
N PRO A 103 -9.88 17.88 -18.24
CA PRO A 103 -11.08 18.40 -18.87
C PRO A 103 -10.97 18.16 -20.37
N LEU A 104 -11.98 17.49 -20.93
CA LEU A 104 -12.28 17.54 -22.35
C LEU A 104 -12.51 19.01 -22.71
N LEU A 105 -11.48 19.65 -23.27
CA LEU A 105 -11.55 20.87 -24.06
C LEU A 105 -11.51 20.46 -25.53
#